data_AF-A0A269XF85-F1
#
_entry.id   AF-A0A269XF85-F1
#
_cell.length_a   1.000
_cell.length_b   1.000
_cell.length_c   1.000
_cell.angle_alpha   90.00
_cell.angle_beta   90.00
_cell.angle_gamma   90.00
#
_symmetry.space_group_name_H-M   'P 1'
#
loop_
_entity.id
_entity.type
_entity.pdbx_description
1 polymer ?
#
loop_
_entity_poly.entity_id
_entity_poly.type
_entity_poly.pdbx_seq_one_letter_code
_entity_poly.pdbx_strand_id
1 'polypeptide(L)' 'MLKSIEPEWDIHLYERLDRPGIESSNERNNAGTGHAALCELNYTVQQPDGSIDIEKAKEINEQFEISKQFWGHLV' A
#
# COMPACT_ATOMS: atom_id res chain seq x y z
N MET A 1 12.45 3.44 -10.41
CA MET A 1 11.74 2.20 -10.80
C MET A 1 11.68 2.02 -12.32
N LEU A 2 10.87 2.78 -13.08
CA LEU A 2 10.78 2.57 -14.55
C LEU A 2 12.12 2.82 -15.25
N LYS A 3 12.79 3.94 -14.94
CA LYS A 3 14.17 4.22 -15.37
C LYS A 3 15.21 3.18 -14.89
N SER A 4 14.91 2.40 -13.87
CA SER A 4 15.82 1.37 -13.34
C SER A 4 15.66 0.05 -14.10
N ILE A 5 14.44 -0.24 -14.59
CA ILE A 5 14.14 -1.43 -15.38
C ILE A 5 14.49 -1.19 -16.85
N GLU A 6 14.18 0.00 -17.37
CA GLU A 6 14.44 0.39 -18.75
C GLU A 6 15.01 1.82 -18.80
N PRO A 7 16.34 1.95 -18.73
CA PRO A 7 17.02 3.24 -18.61
C PRO A 7 16.88 4.16 -19.83
N GLU A 8 16.78 3.54 -21.01
CA GLU A 8 16.79 4.23 -22.30
C GLU A 8 15.43 4.85 -22.66
N TRP A 9 14.36 4.54 -21.91
CA TRP A 9 13.07 5.16 -22.13
C TRP A 9 13.10 6.66 -21.81
N ASP A 10 12.50 7.42 -22.71
CA ASP A 10 12.14 8.81 -22.49
C ASP A 10 10.72 8.87 -21.92
N ILE A 11 10.62 9.19 -20.63
CA ILE A 11 9.38 9.11 -19.85
C ILE A 11 8.87 10.53 -19.59
N HIS A 12 7.67 10.83 -20.07
CA HIS A 12 6.99 12.10 -19.85
C HIS A 12 5.83 11.92 -18.86
N LEU A 13 5.77 12.77 -17.84
CA LEU A 13 4.67 12.80 -16.87
C LEU A 13 3.91 14.12 -17.01
N TYR A 14 2.59 14.04 -17.15
CA TYR A 14 1.71 15.19 -17.28
C TYR A 14 0.74 15.21 -16.10
N GLU A 15 0.64 16.34 -15.42
CA GLU A 15 -0.30 16.59 -14.33
C GLU A 15 -1.05 17.89 -14.63
N ARG A 16 -2.37 17.86 -14.41
CA ARG A 16 -3.25 19.01 -14.67
C ARG A 16 -3.36 19.91 -13.45
N LEU A 17 -3.28 19.33 -12.26
CA LEU A 17 -3.55 20.01 -11.00
C LEU A 17 -2.29 20.65 -10.43
N ASP A 18 -2.47 21.53 -9.43
CA ASP A 18 -1.36 22.30 -8.85
C ASP A 18 -0.29 21.42 -8.17
N ARG A 19 -0.64 20.19 -7.81
CA ARG A 19 0.26 19.19 -7.22
C ARG A 19 -0.09 17.78 -7.70
N PRO A 20 0.90 16.87 -7.81
CA PRO A 20 0.65 15.48 -8.18
C PRO A 20 -0.33 14.79 -7.22
N GLY A 21 -1.26 14.02 -7.78
CA GLY A 21 -2.05 13.06 -7.01
C GLY A 21 -2.99 13.67 -5.98
N ILE A 22 -3.49 14.91 -6.16
CA ILE A 22 -4.43 15.53 -5.21
C ILE A 22 -5.89 15.03 -5.32
N GLU A 23 -6.21 14.22 -6.33
CA GLU A 23 -7.52 13.59 -6.50
C GLU A 23 -7.59 12.24 -5.75
N SER A 24 -8.01 11.16 -6.40
CA SER A 24 -8.18 9.83 -5.79
C SER A 24 -6.88 9.19 -5.32
N SER A 25 -5.74 9.60 -5.89
CA SER A 25 -4.41 9.12 -5.52
C SER A 25 -3.85 9.79 -4.26
N ASN A 26 -4.54 10.79 -3.70
CA ASN A 26 -4.06 11.46 -2.51
C ASN A 26 -4.04 10.47 -1.34
N GLU A 27 -3.01 10.56 -0.50
CA GLU A 27 -2.81 9.67 0.64
C GLU A 27 -3.99 9.65 1.62
N ARG A 28 -4.80 10.72 1.64
CA ARG A 28 -6.01 10.82 2.47
C ARG A 28 -7.29 10.37 1.77
N ASN A 29 -7.28 10.24 0.45
CA ASN A 29 -8.41 9.84 -0.37
C ASN A 29 -8.35 8.36 -0.78
N ASN A 30 -7.14 7.78 -0.77
CA ASN A 30 -6.95 6.37 -1.04
C ASN A 30 -7.32 5.53 0.21
N ALA A 31 -8.42 4.78 0.09
CA ALA A 31 -8.98 3.98 1.17
C ALA A 31 -8.13 2.77 1.61
N GLY A 32 -6.99 2.47 0.95
CA GLY A 32 -6.40 1.13 1.07
C GLY A 32 -4.89 0.98 1.04
N THR A 33 -4.08 2.04 1.09
CA THR A 33 -2.60 1.86 1.04
C THR A 33 -1.91 2.59 2.17
N GLY A 34 -1.45 1.83 3.18
CA GLY A 34 -0.48 2.35 4.13
C GLY A 34 -0.60 1.92 5.60
N HIS A 35 -1.47 0.97 5.95
CA HIS A 35 -1.53 0.49 7.34
C HIS A 35 -1.23 -1.02 7.42
N ALA A 36 -0.56 -1.42 8.49
CA ALA A 36 -0.04 -2.76 8.70
C ALA A 36 -1.11 -3.77 9.17
N ALA A 37 -2.40 -3.48 8.97
CA ALA A 37 -3.55 -4.28 9.41
C ALA A 37 -3.69 -4.58 10.92
N LEU A 38 -2.85 -4.00 11.78
CA LEU A 38 -2.79 -4.37 13.21
C LEU A 38 -4.00 -3.94 14.05
N CYS A 39 -4.83 -2.99 13.57
CA CYS A 39 -5.94 -2.42 14.33
C CYS A 39 -7.32 -2.67 13.71
N GLU A 40 -7.39 -3.59 12.73
CA GLU A 40 -8.61 -3.80 11.94
C GLU A 40 -9.37 -5.06 12.37
N LEU A 41 -10.49 -4.85 13.06
CA LEU A 41 -11.33 -5.92 13.61
C LEU A 41 -11.93 -6.83 12.53
N ASN A 42 -12.20 -6.28 11.34
CA ASN A 42 -12.67 -7.05 10.19
C ASN A 42 -11.60 -7.99 9.59
N TYR A 43 -10.35 -7.91 10.04
CA TYR A 43 -9.27 -8.82 9.65
C TYR A 43 -8.91 -9.83 10.76
N THR A 44 -9.60 -9.76 11.91
CA THR A 44 -9.41 -10.60 13.08
C THR A 44 -10.75 -11.19 13.52
N VAL A 45 -11.33 -12.02 12.64
CA VAL A 45 -12.72 -12.51 12.80
C VAL A 45 -12.81 -13.59 13.86
N GLN A 46 -13.70 -13.40 14.84
CA GLN A 46 -13.98 -14.44 15.83
C GLN A 46 -14.80 -15.58 15.21
N GLN A 47 -14.31 -16.80 15.40
CA GLN A 47 -14.91 -18.03 14.92
C GLN A 47 -15.98 -18.55 15.91
N PRO A 48 -16.86 -19.47 15.48
CA PRO A 48 -17.90 -20.03 16.35
C PRO A 48 -17.37 -20.75 17.61
N ASP A 49 -16.12 -21.24 17.57
CA ASP A 49 -15.45 -21.88 18.71
C ASP A 49 -14.76 -20.87 19.66
N GLY A 50 -14.87 -19.58 19.37
CA GLY A 50 -14.27 -18.49 20.14
C GLY A 50 -12.83 -18.14 19.76
N SER A 51 -12.18 -18.90 18.87
CA SER A 51 -10.86 -18.56 18.32
C SER A 51 -10.93 -17.32 17.42
N ILE A 52 -9.78 -16.67 17.18
CA ILE A 52 -9.68 -15.51 16.28
C ILE A 52 -8.87 -15.93 15.06
N ASP A 53 -9.47 -15.80 13.88
CA ASP A 53 -8.77 -15.94 12.60
C ASP A 53 -8.03 -14.64 12.28
N ILE A 54 -6.70 -14.73 12.14
CA ILE A 54 -5.80 -13.61 11.89
C ILE A 54 -5.14 -13.68 10.51
N GLU A 55 -5.48 -14.65 9.65
CA GLU A 55 -4.75 -14.90 8.40
C GLU A 55 -4.77 -13.67 7.48
N LYS A 56 -5.91 -12.99 7.39
CA LYS A 56 -6.04 -11.76 6.61
C LYS A 56 -5.17 -10.62 7.14
N ALA A 57 -5.08 -10.47 8.46
CA ALA A 57 -4.23 -9.45 9.07
C ALA A 57 -2.74 -9.74 8.81
N LYS A 58 -2.35 -11.03 8.88
CA LYS A 58 -0.99 -11.49 8.58
C LYS A 58 -0.61 -11.22 7.13
N GLU A 59 -1.46 -11.60 6.17
CA GLU A 59 -1.21 -11.37 4.73
C GLU A 59 -1.02 -9.87 4.41
N ILE A 60 -1.89 -9.01 4.94
CA ILE A 60 -1.79 -7.56 4.70
C ILE A 60 -0.52 -6.99 5.37
N ASN A 61 -0.16 -7.48 6.56
CA ASN A 61 1.05 -7.04 7.25
C ASN A 61 2.32 -7.41 6.47
N GLU A 62 2.40 -8.62 5.91
CA GLU A 62 3.51 -9.05 5.06
C GLU A 62 3.62 -8.17 3.80
N GLN A 63 2.50 -7.87 3.14
CA GLN A 63 2.46 -6.95 1.99
C GLN A 63 2.91 -5.53 2.36
N PHE A 64 2.53 -5.05 3.55
CA PHE A 64 2.94 -3.75 4.07
C PHE A 64 4.46 -3.70 4.29
N GLU A 65 5.05 -4.73 4.91
CA GLU A 65 6.50 -4.78 5.16
C GLU A 65 7.31 -4.85 3.86
N ILE A 66 6.88 -5.65 2.87
CA ILE A 66 7.49 -5.70 1.55
C ILE A 66 7.43 -4.33 0.88
N SER A 67 6.26 -3.68 0.92
CA SER A 67 6.07 -2.33 0.36
C SER A 67 6.99 -1.31 1.04
N LYS A 68 7.11 -1.36 2.38
CA LYS A 68 7.99 -0.48 3.15
C LYS A 68 9.46 -0.66 2.77
N GLN A 69 9.93 -1.90 2.58
CA GLN A 69 11.29 -2.15 2.11
C GLN A 69 11.52 -1.63 0.69
N PHE A 70 10.56 -1.85 -0.21
CA PHE A 70 10.62 -1.34 -1.58
C PHE A 70 10.72 0.19 -1.61
N TRP A 71 9.85 0.89 -0.86
CA TRP A 71 9.92 2.35 -0.75
C TRP A 71 11.23 2.81 -0.11
N GLY A 72 11.69 2.15 0.95
CA GLY A 72 12.96 2.46 1.61
C GLY A 72 14.19 2.33 0.69
N HIS A 73 14.13 1.48 -0.33
CA HIS A 73 15.18 1.38 -1.35
C HIS A 73 15.15 2.52 -2.38
N LEU A 74 13.99 3.16 -2.58
CA LEU A 74 13.79 4.21 -3.59
C LEU A 74 14.09 5.64 -3.09
N VAL A 75 14.35 5.82 -1.79
CA VAL A 75 14.69 7.11 -1.16
C VAL A 75 16.19 7.27 -0.94
#